data_AF-G6AYM0-F1
#
_entry.id   AF-G6AYM0-F1
#
_cell.length_a   1.000
_cell.length_b   1.000
_cell.length_c   1.000
_cell.angle_alpha   90.00
_cell.angle_beta   90.00
_cell.angle_gamma   90.00
#
_symmetry.space_group_name_H-M   'P 1'
#
loop_
_entity.id
_entity.type
_entity.pdbx_description
1 polymer ?
#
loop_
_entity_poly.entity_id
_entity_poly.type
_entity_poly.pdbx_seq_one_letter_code
_entity_poly.pdbx_strand_id
1 'polypeptide(L)'
;MQCPKQPAWIDALPQVIELDNASLIAESKMINKWVEADKPSCEPVLVRRELLDSEVGKRIRALDNAVNYLNNADSQNENFYTPAGPLEQDAFKRTMQSDYSPLYPLLADETVAYLKSINRTSKEVSVRVYEGNSSQENRMQIGEMWFDLNFQRNNARLIGVDNDESIGKDYTVPSTVRYAGRTFKVTEIESAAFADMKIKSVTLSPGLKTIGSHAFSRTRITSINIPSTVTMIDSYAFHSMPAITSITVPNSVTKIGNSAFSMCTALTEVALPVRLEKLPNALFFGCKALTKVTLPQNITKIDMSTFEDCKALTNISLPQSVAVIDQNAFKNTALTSVPVTTSLKSIESGAFEGCNRITSVSLPSRVEVEMFAFKNCKALKKVVIGSQYKTRTDELQMIFYGCPFMPQRMTTIPACITFN
;
A
#
# COMPACT_ATOMS: atom_id res chain seq x y z
N MET A 1 -2.52 57.37 45.48
CA MET A 1 -3.76 56.70 45.94
C MET A 1 -3.54 55.20 45.85
N GLN A 2 -3.76 54.44 46.93
CA GLN A 2 -3.76 52.98 46.88
C GLN A 2 -4.95 52.53 46.00
N CYS A 3 -4.68 51.81 44.91
CA CYS A 3 -5.75 51.13 44.20
C CYS A 3 -6.39 50.10 45.16
N PRO A 4 -7.74 50.03 45.26
CA PRO A 4 -8.39 49.00 46.06
C PRO A 4 -8.02 47.61 45.51
N LYS A 5 -7.90 46.61 46.41
CA LYS A 5 -7.56 45.21 46.07
C LYS A 5 -8.27 44.78 44.79
N GLN A 6 -7.49 44.33 43.80
CA GLN A 6 -7.97 43.95 42.48
C GLN A 6 -9.16 42.97 42.60
N PRO A 7 -10.28 43.18 41.88
CA PRO A 7 -11.46 42.35 42.07
C PRO A 7 -11.30 40.99 41.38
N ALA A 8 -12.05 40.00 41.86
CA ALA A 8 -12.03 38.58 41.50
C ALA A 8 -12.28 38.22 40.01
N TRP A 9 -12.34 39.20 39.11
CA TRP A 9 -12.51 38.99 37.67
C TRP A 9 -11.18 38.71 36.95
N ILE A 10 -10.02 39.09 37.52
CA ILE A 10 -8.70 38.80 36.95
C ILE A 10 -8.42 37.29 36.89
N ASP A 11 -8.88 36.55 37.91
CA ASP A 11 -8.79 35.08 37.96
C ASP A 11 -9.84 34.39 37.07
N ALA A 12 -10.78 35.16 36.50
CA ALA A 12 -11.84 34.68 35.61
C ALA A 12 -11.54 34.94 34.11
N LEU A 13 -10.41 35.59 33.79
CA LEU A 13 -10.00 35.78 32.39
C LEU A 13 -9.56 34.42 31.79
N PRO A 14 -10.16 33.95 30.68
CA PRO A 14 -9.70 32.75 30.02
C PRO A 14 -8.28 32.97 29.46
N GLN A 15 -7.46 31.90 29.45
CA GLN A 15 -6.08 31.95 28.96
C GLN A 15 -5.96 32.60 27.58
N VAL A 16 -4.91 33.42 27.43
CA VAL A 16 -4.33 33.98 26.19
C VAL A 16 -5.35 34.42 25.16
N ILE A 17 -5.76 35.68 25.21
CA ILE A 17 -6.45 36.33 24.10
C ILE A 17 -5.38 36.97 23.20
N GLU A 18 -5.18 36.44 21.99
CA GLU A 18 -4.48 37.17 20.93
C GLU A 18 -5.40 38.28 20.41
N LEU A 19 -5.00 39.53 20.61
CA LEU A 19 -5.69 40.68 20.05
C LEU A 19 -5.26 40.87 18.59
N ASP A 20 -6.22 41.11 17.71
CA ASP A 20 -5.93 41.53 16.34
C ASP A 20 -5.28 42.93 16.29
N ASN A 21 -4.64 43.26 15.17
CA ASN A 21 -3.92 44.53 15.01
C ASN A 21 -4.81 45.78 15.19
N ALA A 22 -6.11 45.69 14.87
CA ALA A 22 -7.03 46.82 15.01
C ALA A 22 -7.32 47.10 16.50
N SER A 23 -7.51 46.04 17.27
CA SER A 23 -7.70 46.09 18.73
C SER A 23 -6.45 46.63 19.43
N LEU A 24 -5.26 46.23 18.96
CA LEU A 24 -3.97 46.67 19.48
C LEU A 24 -3.70 48.17 19.25
N ILE A 25 -4.09 48.70 18.09
CA ILE A 25 -3.98 50.13 17.77
C ILE A 25 -4.96 50.96 18.61
N ALA A 26 -6.17 50.45 18.83
CA ALA A 26 -7.17 51.11 19.67
C ALA A 26 -6.67 51.21 21.13
N GLU A 27 -6.08 50.14 21.65
CA GLU A 27 -5.55 50.06 23.01
C GLU A 27 -4.30 50.94 23.21
N SER A 28 -3.37 50.95 22.25
CA SER A 28 -2.22 51.86 22.27
C SER A 28 -2.63 53.34 22.25
N LYS A 29 -3.66 53.71 21.48
CA LYS A 29 -4.21 55.07 21.49
C LYS A 29 -4.88 55.42 22.82
N MET A 30 -5.55 54.45 23.44
CA MET A 30 -6.16 54.61 24.76
C MET A 30 -5.07 54.90 25.82
N ILE A 31 -4.01 54.11 25.83
CA ILE A 31 -2.86 54.24 26.73
C ILE A 31 -2.13 55.59 26.54
N ASN A 32 -1.85 55.99 25.29
CA ASN A 32 -1.18 57.27 25.04
C ASN A 32 -2.02 58.47 25.50
N LYS A 33 -3.34 58.42 25.27
CA LYS A 33 -4.26 59.47 25.76
C LYS A 33 -4.34 59.52 27.29
N TRP A 34 -4.08 58.40 27.96
CA TRP A 34 -4.01 58.34 29.43
C TRP A 34 -2.72 58.89 29.99
N VAL A 35 -1.59 58.54 29.38
CA VAL A 35 -0.26 59.05 29.72
C VAL A 35 -0.20 60.57 29.55
N GLU A 36 -0.83 61.10 28.50
CA GLU A 36 -0.91 62.54 28.25
C GLU A 36 -1.88 63.29 29.18
N ALA A 37 -2.81 62.60 29.83
CA ALA A 37 -3.85 63.20 30.70
C ALA A 37 -3.49 63.22 32.20
N ASP A 38 -2.34 62.65 32.59
CA ASP A 38 -1.77 62.64 33.95
C ASP A 38 -2.76 62.22 35.07
N LYS A 39 -3.69 61.31 34.75
CA LYS A 39 -4.64 60.73 35.70
C LYS A 39 -4.30 59.26 35.96
N PRO A 40 -4.03 58.85 37.22
CA PRO A 40 -3.79 57.45 37.53
C PRO A 40 -5.08 56.63 37.39
N SER A 41 -5.06 55.60 36.54
CA SER A 41 -6.12 54.59 36.40
C SER A 41 -5.73 53.29 37.13
N CYS A 42 -6.71 52.59 37.70
CA CYS A 42 -6.54 51.29 38.37
C CYS A 42 -6.94 50.09 37.48
N GLU A 43 -6.98 50.26 36.15
CA GLU A 43 -7.22 49.17 35.20
C GLU A 43 -5.93 48.39 34.86
N PRO A 44 -5.98 47.05 34.67
CA PRO A 44 -4.79 46.26 34.40
C PRO A 44 -4.20 46.52 33.01
N VAL A 45 -2.87 46.61 32.95
CA VAL A 45 -2.09 46.71 31.70
C VAL A 45 -1.62 45.30 31.31
N LEU A 46 -2.04 44.81 30.14
CA LEU A 46 -1.54 43.56 29.57
C LEU A 46 -0.21 43.81 28.85
N VAL A 47 0.89 43.27 29.41
CA VAL A 47 2.23 43.38 28.81
C VAL A 47 2.50 42.15 27.95
N ARG A 48 2.83 42.35 26.66
CA ARG A 48 3.35 41.27 25.81
C ARG A 48 4.68 40.78 26.37
N ARG A 49 4.86 39.46 26.44
CA ARG A 49 6.18 38.85 26.59
C ARG A 49 6.95 39.09 25.28
N GLU A 50 7.94 39.98 25.29
CA GLU A 50 8.90 40.08 24.20
C GLU A 50 9.52 38.70 23.97
N LEU A 51 9.39 38.17 22.74
CA LEU A 51 10.19 37.03 22.30
C LEU A 51 11.64 37.53 22.26
N LEU A 52 12.47 37.04 23.18
CA LEU A 52 13.88 37.39 23.31
C LEU A 52 14.58 37.39 21.93
N ASP A 53 15.15 38.53 21.53
CA ASP A 53 15.87 38.73 20.27
C ASP A 53 16.90 37.62 19.98
N SER A 54 17.52 37.07 21.03
CA SER A 54 18.49 35.98 20.90
C SER A 54 17.87 34.70 20.35
N GLU A 55 16.59 34.43 20.65
CA GLU A 55 15.90 33.22 20.25
C GLU A 55 15.37 33.36 18.83
N VAL A 56 14.81 34.51 18.47
CA VAL A 56 14.41 34.83 17.09
C VAL A 56 15.64 34.82 16.17
N GLY A 57 16.75 35.42 16.59
CA GLY A 57 18.01 35.40 15.83
C GLY A 57 18.68 34.03 15.72
N LYS A 58 18.45 33.11 16.67
CA LYS A 58 18.89 31.69 16.55
C LYS A 58 18.02 30.94 15.54
N ARG A 59 16.71 31.19 15.54
CA ARG A 59 15.76 30.55 14.62
C ARG A 59 15.95 31.02 13.17
N ILE A 60 16.24 32.31 12.96
CA ILE A 60 16.61 32.88 11.65
C ILE A 60 17.89 32.23 11.13
N ARG A 61 18.96 32.20 11.92
CA ARG A 61 20.22 31.56 11.53
C ARG A 61 20.07 30.07 11.24
N ALA A 62 19.27 29.36 12.02
CA ALA A 62 18.99 27.95 11.76
C ALA A 62 18.28 27.75 10.41
N LEU A 63 17.38 28.66 10.04
CA LEU A 63 16.66 28.62 8.78
C LEU A 63 17.55 28.98 7.58
N ASP A 64 18.36 30.04 7.69
CA ASP A 64 19.32 30.43 6.65
C ASP A 64 20.38 29.34 6.43
N ASN A 65 20.90 28.73 7.51
CA ASN A 65 21.83 27.61 7.41
C ASN A 65 21.17 26.40 6.74
N ALA A 66 19.90 26.12 7.05
CA ALA A 66 19.17 25.02 6.43
C ALA A 66 18.95 25.24 4.93
N VAL A 67 18.60 26.45 4.49
CA VAL A 67 18.40 26.75 3.06
C VAL A 67 19.73 26.84 2.31
N ASN A 68 20.75 27.48 2.89
CA ASN A 68 22.10 27.50 2.32
C ASN A 68 22.64 26.07 2.14
N TYR A 69 22.43 25.20 3.13
CA TYR A 69 22.80 23.78 3.01
C TYR A 69 22.01 23.06 1.90
N LEU A 70 20.70 23.29 1.78
CA LEU A 70 19.88 22.70 0.71
C LEU A 70 20.35 23.12 -0.69
N ASN A 71 20.94 24.30 -0.82
CA ASN A 71 21.36 24.84 -2.11
C ASN A 71 22.86 24.63 -2.42
N ASN A 72 23.72 24.44 -1.41
CA ASN A 72 25.19 24.41 -1.56
C ASN A 72 25.88 23.10 -1.11
N ALA A 73 25.12 22.02 -0.85
CA ALA A 73 25.59 20.75 -0.28
C ALA A 73 26.74 20.03 -1.02
N ASP A 74 27.06 20.39 -2.27
CA ASP A 74 28.13 19.74 -3.02
C ASP A 74 29.56 20.25 -2.69
N SER A 75 29.71 21.30 -1.85
CA SER A 75 30.98 22.05 -1.79
C SER A 75 31.72 22.18 -0.45
N GLN A 76 31.20 21.73 0.71
CA GLN A 76 31.89 21.95 2.01
C GLN A 76 31.82 20.75 2.98
N ASN A 77 32.97 20.40 3.53
CA ASN A 77 33.31 19.25 4.37
C ASN A 77 32.63 19.29 5.77
N GLU A 78 31.99 18.19 6.21
CA GLU A 78 31.02 18.12 7.33
C GLU A 78 31.61 17.81 8.73
N ASN A 79 32.75 18.37 9.15
CA ASN A 79 33.35 18.02 10.46
C ASN A 79 32.88 18.85 11.67
N PHE A 80 32.02 19.85 11.51
CA PHE A 80 31.57 20.69 12.62
C PHE A 80 30.12 21.14 12.45
N TYR A 81 29.14 20.33 12.88
CA TYR A 81 27.79 20.86 13.08
C TYR A 81 27.01 20.21 14.21
N THR A 82 26.51 21.04 15.12
CA THR A 82 25.50 20.70 16.13
C THR A 82 24.10 20.95 15.56
N PRO A 83 23.20 19.93 15.51
CA PRO A 83 21.84 20.08 15.00
C PRO A 83 21.05 21.16 15.75
N ALA A 84 20.34 22.02 15.02
CA ALA A 84 19.39 22.94 15.61
C ALA A 84 18.11 22.18 16.01
N GLY A 85 17.65 22.36 17.24
CA GLY A 85 16.44 21.71 17.75
C GLY A 85 15.17 22.08 16.97
N PRO A 86 14.10 21.26 17.07
CA PRO A 86 12.88 21.44 16.30
C PRO A 86 12.20 22.77 16.64
N LEU A 87 11.90 23.56 15.61
CA LEU A 87 11.11 24.79 15.70
C LEU A 87 9.66 24.43 16.07
N GLU A 88 9.13 25.01 17.15
CA GLU A 88 7.71 24.90 17.47
C GLU A 88 6.84 25.36 16.29
N GLN A 89 5.94 24.47 15.87
CA GLN A 89 5.68 24.26 14.44
C GLN A 89 4.65 25.18 13.82
N ASP A 90 3.81 25.86 14.60
CA ASP A 90 2.56 26.39 14.06
C ASP A 90 2.51 27.92 13.99
N ALA A 91 2.95 28.63 15.02
CA ALA A 91 2.98 30.10 15.01
C ALA A 91 4.09 30.63 14.08
N PHE A 92 5.30 30.08 14.19
CA PHE A 92 6.44 30.47 13.36
C PHE A 92 6.21 30.15 11.88
N LYS A 93 5.62 28.99 11.57
CA LYS A 93 5.22 28.67 10.19
C LYS A 93 4.19 29.66 9.65
N ARG A 94 3.16 30.02 10.41
CA ARG A 94 2.14 31.00 9.96
C ARG A 94 2.74 32.38 9.67
N THR A 95 3.67 32.85 10.49
CA THR A 95 4.36 34.15 10.28
C THR A 95 5.28 34.14 9.06
N MET A 96 5.91 33.01 8.74
CA MET A 96 6.79 32.84 7.56
C MET A 96 6.02 32.51 6.28
N GLN A 97 4.71 32.22 6.37
CA GLN A 97 3.83 31.92 5.24
C GLN A 97 3.18 33.16 4.62
N SER A 98 3.33 34.34 5.24
CA SER A 98 2.87 35.63 4.72
C SER A 98 3.85 36.23 3.72
N ASP A 99 3.36 36.77 2.60
CA ASP A 99 4.16 37.53 1.63
C ASP A 99 4.77 38.81 2.21
N TYR A 100 4.28 39.24 3.37
CA TYR A 100 4.75 40.40 4.12
C TYR A 100 5.37 39.97 5.45
N SER A 101 6.06 38.83 5.47
CA SER A 101 6.74 38.41 6.70
C SER A 101 7.72 39.52 7.11
N PRO A 102 7.58 40.12 8.31
CA PRO A 102 8.49 41.15 8.79
C PRO A 102 9.93 40.63 8.97
N LEU A 103 10.13 39.31 8.85
CA LEU A 103 11.41 38.63 8.92
C LEU A 103 12.12 38.53 7.56
N TYR A 104 11.44 38.71 6.42
CA TYR A 104 12.11 38.65 5.10
C TYR A 104 13.31 39.59 4.93
N PRO A 105 13.29 40.84 5.46
CA PRO A 105 14.46 41.70 5.43
C PRO A 105 15.66 41.20 6.26
N LEU A 106 15.44 40.20 7.13
CA LEU A 106 16.43 39.65 8.04
C LEU A 106 16.94 38.26 7.60
N LEU A 107 16.39 37.71 6.51
CA LEU A 107 16.78 36.42 5.94
C LEU A 107 17.71 36.63 4.75
N ALA A 108 18.49 35.61 4.44
CA ALA A 108 19.26 35.61 3.20
C ALA A 108 18.32 35.63 1.97
N ASP A 109 18.69 36.37 0.92
CA ASP A 109 17.89 36.51 -0.31
C ASP A 109 17.51 35.15 -0.92
N GLU A 110 18.42 34.18 -0.80
CA GLU A 110 18.26 32.80 -1.26
C GLU A 110 17.18 32.03 -0.48
N THR A 111 17.13 32.23 0.84
CA THR A 111 16.08 31.74 1.74
C THR A 111 14.72 32.31 1.36
N VAL A 112 14.67 33.61 1.07
CA VAL A 112 13.44 34.29 0.64
C VAL A 112 12.96 33.79 -0.72
N ALA A 113 13.87 33.57 -1.67
CA ALA A 113 13.54 33.05 -3.01
C ALA A 113 12.98 31.62 -2.96
N TYR A 114 13.58 30.74 -2.16
CA TYR A 114 13.11 29.37 -1.95
C TYR A 114 11.71 29.32 -1.32
N LEU A 115 11.45 30.15 -0.31
CA LEU A 115 10.13 30.20 0.35
C LEU A 115 9.03 30.69 -0.61
N LYS A 116 9.37 31.57 -1.55
CA LYS A 116 8.47 32.10 -2.60
C LYS A 116 8.26 31.13 -3.77
N SER A 117 9.18 30.19 -4.03
CA SER A 117 9.06 29.24 -5.16
C SER A 117 8.11 28.07 -4.92
N ILE A 118 7.55 27.94 -3.72
CA ILE A 118 6.62 26.87 -3.36
C ILE A 118 5.25 27.13 -4.03
N ASN A 119 4.88 26.32 -5.03
CA ASN A 119 3.56 26.38 -5.69
C ASN A 119 2.47 25.74 -4.81
N ARG A 120 1.48 26.53 -4.38
CA ARG A 120 0.52 26.15 -3.31
C ARG A 120 -0.91 25.85 -3.80
N THR A 121 -1.17 25.81 -5.10
CA THR A 121 -2.50 25.47 -5.66
C THR A 121 -2.74 23.95 -5.78
N SER A 122 -1.69 23.13 -5.78
CA SER A 122 -1.79 21.68 -6.05
C SER A 122 -2.02 20.79 -4.82
N LYS A 123 -1.98 21.31 -3.58
CA LYS A 123 -2.16 20.52 -2.34
C LYS A 123 -1.41 19.16 -2.32
N GLU A 124 -0.20 19.06 -2.89
CA GLU A 124 0.53 17.79 -2.92
C GLU A 124 1.71 17.70 -1.95
N VAL A 125 1.56 16.70 -1.07
CA VAL A 125 2.53 15.83 -0.40
C VAL A 125 3.57 16.50 0.52
N SER A 126 3.26 16.48 1.82
CA SER A 126 4.26 16.55 2.89
C SER A 126 5.19 15.34 2.81
N VAL A 127 6.36 15.51 2.21
CA VAL A 127 7.45 14.54 2.33
C VAL A 127 7.99 14.67 3.75
N ARG A 128 7.56 13.78 4.66
CA ARG A 128 8.21 13.64 5.97
C ARG A 128 9.57 12.99 5.75
N VAL A 129 10.62 13.75 6.05
CA VAL A 129 12.00 13.29 5.99
C VAL A 129 12.41 12.83 7.38
N TYR A 130 12.90 11.60 7.48
CA TYR A 130 13.33 10.98 8.74
C TYR A 130 14.85 10.82 8.76
N GLU A 131 15.48 11.15 9.90
CA GLU A 131 16.93 10.98 10.13
C GLU A 131 17.19 9.72 10.94
N GLY A 132 18.22 8.97 10.59
CA GLY A 132 18.61 7.73 11.28
C GLY A 132 20.10 7.66 11.56
N ASN A 133 20.47 6.79 12.50
CA ASN A 133 21.87 6.52 12.85
C ASN A 133 22.42 5.35 12.00
N SER A 134 23.74 5.31 11.78
CA SER A 134 24.40 4.18 11.14
C SER A 134 25.82 4.04 11.67
N SER A 135 26.22 2.83 12.05
CA SER A 135 27.60 2.52 12.43
C SER A 135 28.28 1.50 11.51
N GLN A 136 27.56 0.86 10.56
CA GLN A 136 28.10 -0.12 9.60
C GLN A 136 27.06 -0.49 8.50
N GLU A 137 27.54 -0.82 7.29
CA GLU A 137 26.81 -1.46 6.16
C GLU A 137 25.78 -0.64 5.33
N ASN A 138 25.85 0.69 5.22
CA ASN A 138 24.85 1.51 4.48
C ASN A 138 23.39 1.33 4.96
N ARG A 139 23.22 0.77 6.16
CA ARG A 139 21.92 0.59 6.80
C ARG A 139 21.60 1.75 7.72
N MET A 140 20.32 2.05 7.81
CA MET A 140 19.79 3.13 8.61
C MET A 140 18.53 2.67 9.34
N GLN A 141 18.41 3.01 10.62
CA GLN A 141 17.20 2.76 11.40
C GLN A 141 16.41 4.05 11.63
N ILE A 142 15.09 4.00 11.45
CA ILE A 142 14.15 5.06 11.83
C ILE A 142 13.07 4.44 12.71
N GLY A 143 13.07 4.76 13.99
CA GLY A 143 12.19 4.08 14.94
C GLY A 143 12.47 2.57 14.90
N GLU A 144 11.45 1.79 14.54
CA GLU A 144 11.54 0.33 14.42
C GLU A 144 11.85 -0.13 12.98
N MET A 145 11.91 0.77 12.00
CA MET A 145 12.11 0.42 10.59
C MET A 145 13.58 0.47 10.19
N TRP A 146 14.04 -0.56 9.49
CA TRP A 146 15.38 -0.66 8.93
C TRP A 146 15.38 -0.43 7.43
N PHE A 147 16.29 0.41 6.96
CA PHE A 147 16.46 0.74 5.55
C PHE A 147 17.87 0.42 5.09
N ASP A 148 17.98 -0.09 3.86
CA ASP A 148 19.23 -0.16 3.11
C ASP A 148 19.30 1.01 2.12
N LEU A 149 20.43 1.70 2.08
CA LEU A 149 20.65 2.93 1.32
C LEU A 149 21.53 2.67 0.09
N ASN A 150 21.01 3.02 -1.09
CA ASN A 150 21.77 2.97 -2.33
C ASN A 150 22.18 4.37 -2.78
N PHE A 151 23.44 4.71 -2.51
CA PHE A 151 24.04 6.01 -2.84
C PHE A 151 24.20 6.25 -4.35
N GLN A 152 24.28 5.20 -5.17
CA GLN A 152 24.44 5.32 -6.62
C GLN A 152 23.12 5.70 -7.31
N ARG A 153 22.00 5.16 -6.83
CA ARG A 153 20.66 5.38 -7.39
C ARG A 153 19.84 6.40 -6.60
N ASN A 154 20.38 6.92 -5.50
CA ASN A 154 19.72 7.83 -4.58
C ASN A 154 18.33 7.33 -4.11
N ASN A 155 18.26 6.03 -3.79
CA ASN A 155 17.06 5.39 -3.28
C ASN A 155 17.35 4.49 -2.07
N ALA A 156 16.29 4.15 -1.36
CA ALA A 156 16.32 3.32 -0.16
C ALA A 156 15.30 2.19 -0.28
N ARG A 157 15.55 1.12 0.45
CA ARG A 157 14.71 -0.07 0.53
C ARG A 157 14.39 -0.34 2.00
N LEU A 158 13.13 -0.55 2.33
CA LEU A 158 12.74 -0.99 3.66
C LEU A 158 13.04 -2.49 3.79
N ILE A 159 14.06 -2.84 4.58
CA ILE A 159 14.57 -4.22 4.72
C ILE A 159 13.97 -4.98 5.88
N GLY A 160 13.35 -4.29 6.83
CA GLY A 160 12.74 -4.95 7.99
C GLY A 160 12.13 -3.97 8.96
N VAL A 161 11.36 -4.52 9.88
CA VAL A 161 10.82 -3.80 11.03
C VAL A 161 11.03 -4.65 12.27
N ASP A 162 11.52 -4.05 13.35
CA ASP A 162 11.76 -4.75 14.62
C ASP A 162 10.43 -5.30 15.16
N ASN A 163 10.39 -6.62 15.39
CA ASN A 163 9.14 -7.35 15.64
C ASN A 163 8.72 -7.38 17.11
N ASP A 164 9.61 -7.05 18.05
CA ASP A 164 9.46 -7.38 19.48
C ASP A 164 8.21 -6.76 20.13
N GLU A 165 7.58 -5.75 19.51
CA GLU A 165 6.33 -5.14 19.95
C GLU A 165 5.35 -4.76 18.81
N SER A 166 5.37 -5.46 17.68
CA SER A 166 4.56 -5.08 16.50
C SER A 166 3.03 -5.18 16.69
N ILE A 167 2.58 -5.75 17.81
CA ILE A 167 1.18 -6.09 18.07
C ILE A 167 0.30 -4.83 18.07
N GLY A 168 -0.63 -4.77 17.12
CA GLY A 168 -1.64 -3.71 17.05
C GLY A 168 -1.11 -2.35 16.59
N LYS A 169 0.18 -2.24 16.24
CA LYS A 169 0.80 -0.99 15.79
C LYS A 169 0.40 -0.67 14.34
N ASP A 170 0.30 0.62 14.06
CA ASP A 170 0.08 1.20 12.73
C ASP A 170 1.42 1.72 12.20
N TYR A 171 1.88 1.23 11.05
CA TYR A 171 3.13 1.66 10.43
C TYR A 171 2.88 2.58 9.25
N THR A 172 3.72 3.61 9.07
CA THR A 172 3.74 4.44 7.86
C THR A 172 5.11 4.34 7.23
N VAL A 173 5.20 3.69 6.07
CA VAL A 173 6.44 3.64 5.31
C VAL A 173 6.70 5.04 4.76
N PRO A 174 7.84 5.68 5.09
CA PRO A 174 8.13 7.02 4.60
C PRO A 174 8.35 7.00 3.08
N SER A 175 8.06 8.11 2.39
CA SER A 175 8.39 8.26 0.96
C SER A 175 9.88 8.54 0.73
N THR A 176 10.56 9.07 1.74
CA THR A 176 11.99 9.38 1.71
C THR A 176 12.62 9.20 3.07
N VAL A 177 13.90 8.87 3.09
CA VAL A 177 14.75 8.84 4.28
C VAL A 177 15.97 9.75 4.05
N ARG A 178 16.48 10.39 5.10
CA ARG A 178 17.66 11.27 5.01
C ARG A 178 18.79 10.71 5.86
N TYR A 179 19.96 10.65 5.23
CA TYR A 179 21.17 10.16 5.86
C TYR A 179 22.37 10.96 5.33
N ALA A 180 23.20 11.47 6.24
CA ALA A 180 24.39 12.25 5.94
C ALA A 180 24.14 13.32 4.85
N GLY A 181 23.13 14.17 5.07
CA GLY A 181 22.79 15.25 4.14
C GLY A 181 21.99 14.86 2.90
N ARG A 182 22.03 13.58 2.51
CA ARG A 182 21.40 13.07 1.29
C ARG A 182 20.00 12.56 1.56
N THR A 183 19.11 12.78 0.60
CA THR A 183 17.71 12.32 0.66
C THR A 183 17.51 11.17 -0.33
N PHE A 184 17.14 10.01 0.19
CA PHE A 184 16.91 8.78 -0.55
C PHE A 184 15.41 8.53 -0.69
N LYS A 185 14.95 8.27 -1.91
CA LYS A 185 13.55 7.86 -2.15
C LYS A 185 13.34 6.42 -1.70
N VAL A 186 12.34 6.16 -0.86
CA VAL A 186 11.97 4.78 -0.51
C VAL A 186 11.19 4.18 -1.67
N THR A 187 11.80 3.24 -2.38
CA THR A 187 11.23 2.69 -3.62
C THR A 187 10.84 1.22 -3.51
N GLU A 188 11.20 0.56 -2.42
CA GLU A 188 11.05 -0.89 -2.31
C GLU A 188 10.77 -1.32 -0.87
N ILE A 189 9.87 -2.29 -0.73
CA ILE A 189 9.73 -3.10 0.48
C ILE A 189 10.42 -4.40 0.14
N GLU A 190 11.53 -4.67 0.80
CA GLU A 190 12.34 -5.86 0.54
C GLU A 190 11.68 -7.13 1.06
N SER A 191 12.33 -8.25 0.75
CA SER A 191 11.81 -9.56 1.08
C SER A 191 11.59 -9.71 2.59
N ALA A 192 10.40 -10.21 2.95
CA ALA A 192 9.97 -10.47 4.33
C ALA A 192 9.96 -9.25 5.29
N ALA A 193 10.01 -8.01 4.80
CA ALA A 193 10.16 -6.83 5.66
C ALA A 193 9.06 -6.67 6.74
N PHE A 194 7.82 -7.12 6.46
CA PHE A 194 6.71 -7.19 7.42
C PHE A 194 6.21 -8.62 7.68
N ALA A 195 6.95 -9.65 7.28
CA ALA A 195 6.50 -11.03 7.42
C ALA A 195 6.24 -11.39 8.90
N ASP A 196 5.19 -12.17 9.17
CA ASP A 196 4.80 -12.66 10.49
C ASP A 196 4.47 -11.58 11.54
N MET A 197 4.48 -10.30 11.16
CA MET A 197 4.20 -9.23 12.10
C MET A 197 2.72 -9.16 12.47
N LYS A 198 2.45 -8.78 13.72
CA LYS A 198 1.10 -8.65 14.28
C LYS A 198 0.57 -7.21 14.18
N ILE A 199 0.93 -6.52 13.10
CA ILE A 199 0.55 -5.13 12.85
C ILE A 199 -0.95 -4.99 12.61
N LYS A 200 -1.49 -3.82 12.97
CA LYS A 200 -2.89 -3.45 12.71
C LYS A 200 -3.07 -2.92 11.28
N SER A 201 -2.20 -2.01 10.86
CA SER A 201 -2.21 -1.46 9.50
C SER A 201 -0.83 -1.01 9.04
N VAL A 202 -0.69 -0.87 7.73
CA VAL A 202 0.47 -0.25 7.11
C VAL A 202 0.00 0.75 6.04
N THR A 203 0.58 1.95 6.07
CA THR A 203 0.42 2.95 5.01
C THR A 203 1.65 2.91 4.12
N LEU A 204 1.44 2.60 2.84
CA LEU A 204 2.49 2.54 1.82
C LEU A 204 2.72 3.90 1.20
N SER A 205 3.98 4.25 0.94
CA SER A 205 4.32 5.54 0.34
C SER A 205 4.05 5.57 -1.17
N PRO A 206 3.65 6.72 -1.74
CA PRO A 206 3.38 6.84 -3.17
C PRO A 206 4.64 6.75 -4.04
N GLY A 207 5.85 6.66 -3.47
CA GLY A 207 7.09 6.47 -4.21
C GLY A 207 7.43 5.01 -4.52
N LEU A 208 6.69 4.07 -3.93
CA LEU A 208 7.01 2.65 -3.96
C LEU A 208 6.89 2.06 -5.37
N LYS A 209 7.89 1.26 -5.76
CA LYS A 209 7.97 0.59 -7.07
C LYS A 209 7.79 -0.91 -6.97
N THR A 210 8.32 -1.51 -5.90
CA THR A 210 8.35 -2.97 -5.73
C THR A 210 7.90 -3.36 -4.33
N ILE A 211 7.11 -4.44 -4.27
CA ILE A 211 6.81 -5.18 -3.03
C ILE A 211 7.47 -6.55 -3.16
N GLY A 212 8.47 -6.79 -2.32
CA GLY A 212 9.35 -7.95 -2.37
C GLY A 212 8.71 -9.26 -1.91
N SER A 213 9.46 -10.34 -2.09
CA SER A 213 8.98 -11.69 -1.80
C SER A 213 8.62 -11.84 -0.32
N HIS A 214 7.47 -12.42 -0.01
CA HIS A 214 6.97 -12.57 1.37
C HIS A 214 6.80 -11.25 2.17
N ALA A 215 6.88 -10.07 1.55
CA ALA A 215 6.92 -8.78 2.26
C ALA A 215 5.85 -8.62 3.35
N PHE A 216 4.61 -9.06 3.11
CA PHE A 216 3.48 -9.00 4.04
C PHE A 216 2.95 -10.39 4.43
N SER A 217 3.74 -11.44 4.20
CA SER A 217 3.28 -12.81 4.42
C SER A 217 2.92 -13.04 5.88
N ARG A 218 1.82 -13.76 6.12
CA ARG A 218 1.33 -14.14 7.47
C ARG A 218 0.99 -12.95 8.39
N THR A 219 0.83 -11.75 7.84
CA THR A 219 0.29 -10.59 8.56
C THR A 219 -1.23 -10.68 8.71
N ARG A 220 -1.80 -9.96 9.68
CA ARG A 220 -3.24 -9.93 9.98
C ARG A 220 -3.92 -8.61 9.63
N ILE A 221 -3.32 -7.80 8.75
CA ILE A 221 -3.95 -6.57 8.28
C ILE A 221 -5.22 -6.89 7.49
N THR A 222 -6.24 -6.06 7.67
CA THR A 222 -7.57 -6.25 7.07
C THR A 222 -7.73 -5.54 5.73
N SER A 223 -6.85 -4.58 5.44
CA SER A 223 -6.82 -3.82 4.19
C SER A 223 -5.40 -3.35 3.91
N ILE A 224 -5.07 -3.19 2.63
CA ILE A 224 -3.83 -2.60 2.17
C ILE A 224 -4.08 -1.83 0.88
N ASN A 225 -3.63 -0.57 0.85
CA ASN A 225 -3.68 0.24 -0.36
C ASN A 225 -2.33 0.13 -1.08
N ILE A 226 -2.32 -0.57 -2.22
CA ILE A 226 -1.13 -0.71 -3.06
C ILE A 226 -1.01 0.56 -3.93
N PRO A 227 0.05 1.37 -3.79
CA PRO A 227 0.20 2.61 -4.55
C PRO A 227 0.24 2.40 -6.06
N SER A 228 -0.33 3.34 -6.82
CA SER A 228 -0.33 3.33 -8.29
C SER A 228 1.05 3.50 -8.94
N THR A 229 2.09 3.64 -8.14
CA THR A 229 3.49 3.67 -8.58
C THR A 229 4.16 2.31 -8.54
N VAL A 230 3.55 1.32 -7.88
CA VAL A 230 4.05 -0.05 -7.81
C VAL A 230 3.90 -0.70 -9.18
N THR A 231 4.99 -1.25 -9.69
CA THR A 231 5.05 -1.94 -10.98
C THR A 231 5.27 -3.44 -10.84
N MET A 232 5.73 -3.90 -9.67
CA MET A 232 6.08 -5.30 -9.40
C MET A 232 5.65 -5.74 -7.99
N ILE A 233 4.96 -6.88 -7.92
CA ILE A 233 4.63 -7.60 -6.69
C ILE A 233 5.27 -8.98 -6.80
N ASP A 234 6.20 -9.30 -5.91
CA ASP A 234 6.95 -10.54 -5.98
C ASP A 234 6.21 -11.75 -5.39
N SER A 235 6.84 -12.91 -5.52
CA SER A 235 6.25 -14.18 -5.11
C SER A 235 5.94 -14.18 -3.61
N TYR A 236 4.77 -14.72 -3.26
CA TYR A 236 4.30 -14.80 -1.86
C TYR A 236 4.17 -13.45 -1.13
N ALA A 237 4.24 -12.29 -1.80
CA ALA A 237 4.24 -10.97 -1.16
C ALA A 237 3.09 -10.78 -0.16
N PHE A 238 1.89 -11.31 -0.44
CA PHE A 238 0.71 -11.26 0.41
C PHE A 238 0.24 -12.67 0.83
N HIS A 239 1.16 -13.64 0.89
CA HIS A 239 0.82 -15.03 1.19
C HIS A 239 0.28 -15.21 2.61
N SER A 240 -0.78 -15.99 2.75
CA SER A 240 -1.36 -16.43 4.02
C SER A 240 -1.76 -15.28 4.94
N MET A 241 -2.39 -14.23 4.39
CA MET A 241 -3.01 -13.16 5.18
C MET A 241 -4.45 -13.54 5.54
N PRO A 242 -4.75 -14.02 6.76
CA PRO A 242 -6.04 -14.65 7.05
C PRO A 242 -7.18 -13.64 7.24
N ALA A 243 -6.89 -12.34 7.34
CA ALA A 243 -7.86 -11.29 7.67
C ALA A 243 -8.13 -10.30 6.51
N ILE A 244 -7.38 -10.38 5.42
CA ILE A 244 -7.56 -9.49 4.25
C ILE A 244 -8.83 -9.92 3.50
N THR A 245 -9.77 -8.99 3.30
CA THR A 245 -11.06 -9.28 2.65
C THR A 245 -11.12 -8.84 1.21
N SER A 246 -10.40 -7.78 0.84
CA SER A 246 -10.27 -7.31 -0.53
C SER A 246 -8.86 -6.77 -0.80
N ILE A 247 -8.41 -6.95 -2.05
CA ILE A 247 -7.15 -6.37 -2.55
C ILE A 247 -7.43 -5.78 -3.94
N THR A 248 -7.11 -4.51 -4.11
CA THR A 248 -7.09 -3.84 -5.41
C THR A 248 -5.66 -3.73 -5.89
N VAL A 249 -5.32 -4.44 -6.96
CA VAL A 249 -3.99 -4.34 -7.57
C VAL A 249 -4.03 -3.22 -8.62
N PRO A 250 -3.20 -2.17 -8.51
CA PRO A 250 -3.28 -1.03 -9.41
C PRO A 250 -2.83 -1.40 -10.83
N ASN A 251 -3.40 -0.71 -11.83
CA ASN A 251 -3.10 -0.94 -13.24
C ASN A 251 -1.64 -0.69 -13.65
N SER A 252 -0.86 -0.04 -12.77
CA SER A 252 0.59 0.14 -12.93
C SER A 252 1.38 -1.16 -12.76
N VAL A 253 0.82 -2.16 -12.07
CA VAL A 253 1.47 -3.45 -11.85
C VAL A 253 1.52 -4.22 -13.16
N THR A 254 2.74 -4.52 -13.60
CA THR A 254 3.04 -5.27 -14.83
C THR A 254 3.53 -6.68 -14.55
N LYS A 255 3.97 -6.97 -13.32
CA LYS A 255 4.48 -8.27 -12.89
C LYS A 255 3.93 -8.65 -11.52
N ILE A 256 3.42 -9.87 -11.42
CA ILE A 256 2.98 -10.49 -10.17
C ILE A 256 3.68 -11.86 -10.06
N GLY A 257 4.31 -12.14 -8.92
CA GLY A 257 5.00 -13.40 -8.66
C GLY A 257 4.06 -14.55 -8.29
N ASN A 258 4.63 -15.75 -8.25
CA ASN A 258 3.89 -16.96 -7.90
C ASN A 258 3.33 -16.87 -6.49
N SER A 259 2.12 -17.41 -6.30
CA SER A 259 1.48 -17.52 -4.99
C SER A 259 1.28 -16.19 -4.26
N ALA A 260 1.34 -15.04 -4.95
CA ALA A 260 1.37 -13.72 -4.34
C ALA A 260 0.20 -13.47 -3.37
N PHE A 261 -1.01 -13.99 -3.67
CA PHE A 261 -2.20 -13.86 -2.83
C PHE A 261 -2.71 -15.22 -2.31
N SER A 262 -1.88 -16.26 -2.35
CA SER A 262 -2.27 -17.60 -1.90
C SER A 262 -2.56 -17.63 -0.40
N MET A 263 -3.47 -18.51 0.01
CA MET A 263 -3.88 -18.75 1.40
C MET A 263 -4.48 -17.52 2.12
N CYS A 264 -4.90 -16.50 1.37
CA CYS A 264 -5.70 -15.39 1.89
C CYS A 264 -7.15 -15.86 2.11
N THR A 265 -7.37 -16.62 3.19
CA THR A 265 -8.62 -17.38 3.39
C THR A 265 -9.88 -16.52 3.54
N ALA A 266 -9.74 -15.23 3.89
CA ALA A 266 -10.85 -14.28 4.01
C ALA A 266 -11.05 -13.41 2.77
N LEU A 267 -10.19 -13.52 1.74
CA LEU A 267 -10.28 -12.71 0.53
C LEU A 267 -11.54 -13.09 -0.24
N THR A 268 -12.49 -12.16 -0.39
CA THR A 268 -13.76 -12.38 -1.08
C THR A 268 -13.75 -11.88 -2.52
N GLU A 269 -13.01 -10.80 -2.77
CA GLU A 269 -12.90 -10.18 -4.09
C GLU A 269 -11.49 -9.69 -4.41
N VAL A 270 -11.14 -9.76 -5.69
CA VAL A 270 -9.89 -9.22 -6.21
C VAL A 270 -10.08 -8.64 -7.60
N ALA A 271 -9.38 -7.55 -7.87
CA ALA A 271 -9.27 -6.98 -9.20
C ALA A 271 -7.81 -6.99 -9.66
N LEU A 272 -7.53 -7.72 -10.74
CA LEU A 272 -6.21 -7.77 -11.35
C LEU A 272 -5.99 -6.64 -12.36
N PRO A 273 -4.73 -6.24 -12.62
CA PRO A 273 -4.41 -5.20 -13.58
C PRO A 273 -4.88 -5.57 -14.99
N VAL A 274 -5.52 -4.63 -15.70
CA VAL A 274 -6.11 -4.90 -17.03
C VAL A 274 -5.09 -5.28 -18.10
N ARG A 275 -3.82 -4.84 -17.93
CA ARG A 275 -2.72 -5.06 -18.89
C ARG A 275 -1.82 -6.24 -18.54
N LEU A 276 -2.14 -7.01 -17.50
CA LEU A 276 -1.32 -8.16 -17.12
C LEU A 276 -1.38 -9.23 -18.22
N GLU A 277 -0.22 -9.62 -18.75
CA GLU A 277 -0.14 -10.53 -19.91
C GLU A 277 -0.26 -12.01 -19.54
N LYS A 278 0.09 -12.37 -18.30
CA LYS A 278 0.12 -13.75 -17.81
C LYS A 278 -0.30 -13.80 -16.34
N LEU A 279 -0.96 -14.89 -15.94
CA LEU A 279 -1.16 -15.18 -14.53
C LEU A 279 0.06 -15.96 -14.02
N PRO A 280 0.50 -15.70 -12.78
CA PRO A 280 1.50 -16.53 -12.13
C PRO A 280 0.85 -17.77 -11.51
N ASN A 281 1.66 -18.81 -11.26
CA ASN A 281 1.19 -20.05 -10.67
C ASN A 281 0.64 -19.83 -9.26
N ALA A 282 -0.40 -20.59 -8.91
CA ALA A 282 -1.00 -20.65 -7.57
C ALA A 282 -1.42 -19.28 -7.00
N LEU A 283 -1.71 -18.30 -7.87
CA LEU A 283 -1.93 -16.91 -7.47
C LEU A 283 -2.95 -16.73 -6.33
N PHE A 284 -4.06 -17.49 -6.37
CA PHE A 284 -5.12 -17.48 -5.35
C PHE A 284 -5.33 -18.86 -4.71
N PHE A 285 -4.32 -19.74 -4.74
CA PHE A 285 -4.40 -21.07 -4.13
C PHE A 285 -4.91 -20.96 -2.69
N GLY A 286 -5.96 -21.69 -2.33
CA GLY A 286 -6.48 -21.73 -0.96
C GLY A 286 -7.24 -20.47 -0.50
N CYS A 287 -7.59 -19.55 -1.40
CA CYS A 287 -8.46 -18.41 -1.09
C CYS A 287 -9.92 -18.86 -0.91
N LYS A 288 -10.21 -19.51 0.21
CA LYS A 288 -11.47 -20.23 0.48
C LYS A 288 -12.73 -19.37 0.38
N ALA A 289 -12.64 -18.08 0.68
CA ALA A 289 -13.77 -17.14 0.63
C ALA A 289 -13.92 -16.41 -0.72
N LEU A 290 -13.04 -16.67 -1.71
CA LEU A 290 -13.01 -15.92 -2.97
C LEU A 290 -14.25 -16.24 -3.81
N THR A 291 -15.05 -15.21 -4.08
CA THR A 291 -16.28 -15.32 -4.86
C THR A 291 -16.23 -14.54 -6.17
N LYS A 292 -15.43 -13.47 -6.23
CA LYS A 292 -15.35 -12.56 -7.39
C LYS A 292 -13.91 -12.26 -7.77
N VAL A 293 -13.60 -12.48 -9.05
CA VAL A 293 -12.27 -12.22 -9.63
C VAL A 293 -12.44 -11.47 -10.93
N THR A 294 -11.86 -10.28 -11.03
CA THR A 294 -11.75 -9.57 -12.32
C THR A 294 -10.43 -9.93 -12.96
N LEU A 295 -10.49 -10.71 -14.04
CA LEU A 295 -9.33 -11.17 -14.80
C LEU A 295 -8.83 -10.13 -15.82
N PRO A 296 -7.52 -10.09 -16.11
CA PRO A 296 -6.97 -9.30 -17.23
C PRO A 296 -7.52 -9.83 -18.56
N GLN A 297 -7.68 -8.97 -19.57
CA GLN A 297 -8.30 -9.38 -20.84
C GLN A 297 -7.35 -10.05 -21.83
N ASN A 298 -6.03 -9.88 -21.65
CA ASN A 298 -5.01 -10.34 -22.59
C ASN A 298 -4.40 -11.70 -22.24
N ILE A 299 -4.84 -12.35 -21.17
CA ILE A 299 -4.29 -13.65 -20.77
C ILE A 299 -4.74 -14.74 -21.75
N THR A 300 -3.85 -15.68 -21.99
CA THR A 300 -4.07 -16.84 -22.88
C THR A 300 -4.17 -18.15 -22.12
N LYS A 301 -3.97 -18.12 -20.80
CA LYS A 301 -3.90 -19.30 -19.95
C LYS A 301 -4.40 -18.96 -18.54
N ILE A 302 -5.06 -19.94 -17.91
CA ILE A 302 -5.22 -19.98 -16.46
C ILE A 302 -4.16 -20.92 -15.92
N ASP A 303 -3.16 -20.36 -15.25
CA ASP A 303 -1.94 -21.05 -14.85
C ASP A 303 -2.15 -22.04 -13.69
N MET A 304 -1.15 -22.90 -13.48
CA MET A 304 -1.21 -24.03 -12.56
C MET A 304 -1.73 -23.62 -11.18
N SER A 305 -2.73 -24.35 -10.67
CA SER A 305 -3.32 -24.17 -9.34
C SER A 305 -3.85 -22.75 -9.03
N THR A 306 -4.08 -21.89 -10.03
CA THR A 306 -4.45 -20.48 -9.82
C THR A 306 -5.62 -20.29 -8.85
N PHE A 307 -6.66 -21.13 -8.95
CA PHE A 307 -7.86 -21.11 -8.11
C PHE A 307 -8.08 -22.42 -7.35
N GLU A 308 -7.04 -23.24 -7.19
CA GLU A 308 -7.15 -24.48 -6.42
C GLU A 308 -7.60 -24.18 -4.98
N ASP A 309 -8.57 -24.95 -4.47
CA ASP A 309 -9.19 -24.78 -3.16
C ASP A 309 -9.90 -23.43 -2.92
N CYS A 310 -10.27 -22.69 -3.98
CA CYS A 310 -11.19 -21.55 -3.92
C CYS A 310 -12.64 -22.02 -3.74
N LYS A 311 -12.96 -22.51 -2.53
CA LYS A 311 -14.22 -23.22 -2.21
C LYS A 311 -15.49 -22.38 -2.29
N ALA A 312 -15.39 -21.05 -2.34
CA ALA A 312 -16.55 -20.17 -2.54
C ALA A 312 -16.71 -19.70 -4.00
N LEU A 313 -15.78 -20.03 -4.90
CA LEU A 313 -15.83 -19.60 -6.29
C LEU A 313 -16.87 -20.43 -7.06
N THR A 314 -18.03 -19.85 -7.30
CA THR A 314 -19.18 -20.53 -7.94
C THR A 314 -19.27 -20.31 -9.45
N ASN A 315 -18.70 -19.20 -9.93
CA ASN A 315 -18.66 -18.82 -11.32
C ASN A 315 -17.41 -17.99 -11.59
N ILE A 316 -16.92 -18.05 -12.83
CA ILE A 316 -15.83 -17.20 -13.30
C ILE A 316 -16.04 -16.93 -14.79
N SER A 317 -15.87 -15.68 -15.21
CA SER A 317 -15.87 -15.31 -16.62
C SER A 317 -14.43 -15.29 -17.12
N LEU A 318 -14.12 -16.11 -18.12
CA LEU A 318 -12.80 -16.15 -18.73
C LEU A 318 -12.74 -15.24 -19.97
N PRO A 319 -11.64 -14.50 -20.19
CA PRO A 319 -11.39 -13.84 -21.46
C PRO A 319 -11.42 -14.83 -22.62
N GLN A 320 -11.98 -14.43 -23.77
CA GLN A 320 -12.15 -15.33 -24.92
C GLN A 320 -10.82 -15.78 -25.55
N SER A 321 -9.72 -15.11 -25.22
CA SER A 321 -8.35 -15.45 -25.60
C SER A 321 -7.76 -16.62 -24.81
N VAL A 322 -8.37 -17.04 -23.69
CA VAL A 322 -7.86 -18.16 -22.88
C VAL A 322 -7.95 -19.44 -23.70
N ALA A 323 -6.78 -20.04 -23.96
CA ALA A 323 -6.62 -21.26 -24.74
C ALA A 323 -6.28 -22.48 -23.88
N VAL A 324 -5.74 -22.28 -22.68
CA VAL A 324 -5.29 -23.37 -21.80
C VAL A 324 -5.84 -23.17 -20.39
N ILE A 325 -6.42 -24.22 -19.82
CA ILE A 325 -6.73 -24.31 -18.39
C ILE A 325 -5.76 -25.32 -17.80
N ASP A 326 -4.78 -24.83 -17.04
CA ASP A 326 -3.62 -25.62 -16.62
C ASP A 326 -3.90 -26.57 -15.45
N GLN A 327 -2.88 -27.35 -15.09
CA GLN A 327 -2.93 -28.37 -14.06
C GLN A 327 -3.52 -27.81 -12.76
N ASN A 328 -4.55 -28.50 -12.25
CA ASN A 328 -5.26 -28.14 -11.01
C ASN A 328 -5.87 -26.72 -10.96
N ALA A 329 -5.95 -25.99 -12.08
CA ALA A 329 -6.31 -24.56 -12.10
C ALA A 329 -7.59 -24.21 -11.30
N PHE A 330 -8.60 -25.09 -11.30
CA PHE A 330 -9.87 -24.94 -10.58
C PHE A 330 -10.17 -26.12 -9.64
N LYS A 331 -9.15 -26.89 -9.24
CA LYS A 331 -9.32 -28.04 -8.36
C LYS A 331 -10.01 -27.64 -7.05
N ASN A 332 -10.98 -28.45 -6.60
CA ASN A 332 -11.78 -28.24 -5.39
C ASN A 332 -12.52 -26.89 -5.31
N THR A 333 -12.88 -26.31 -6.46
CA THR A 333 -13.74 -25.11 -6.50
C THR A 333 -15.22 -25.46 -6.42
N ALA A 334 -16.06 -24.44 -6.18
CA ALA A 334 -17.51 -24.57 -6.14
C ALA A 334 -18.20 -24.23 -7.47
N LEU A 335 -17.44 -24.27 -8.59
CA LEU A 335 -17.96 -23.95 -9.91
C LEU A 335 -19.18 -24.80 -10.26
N THR A 336 -20.21 -24.16 -10.79
CA THR A 336 -21.46 -24.83 -11.21
C THR A 336 -21.43 -25.24 -12.69
N SER A 337 -20.52 -24.67 -13.47
CA SER A 337 -20.28 -24.99 -14.88
C SER A 337 -18.79 -24.89 -15.21
N VAL A 338 -18.37 -25.57 -16.27
CA VAL A 338 -17.03 -25.38 -16.85
C VAL A 338 -17.03 -24.09 -17.65
N PRO A 339 -16.11 -23.14 -17.37
CA PRO A 339 -15.96 -21.97 -18.22
C PRO A 339 -15.36 -22.38 -19.57
N VAL A 340 -16.04 -22.01 -20.66
CA VAL A 340 -15.63 -22.31 -22.04
C VAL A 340 -15.39 -21.00 -22.78
N THR A 341 -14.35 -20.98 -23.62
CA THR A 341 -13.97 -19.83 -24.46
C THR A 341 -13.88 -20.27 -25.92
N THR A 342 -13.92 -19.30 -26.84
CA THR A 342 -13.75 -19.58 -28.29
C THR A 342 -12.34 -20.07 -28.65
N SER A 343 -11.34 -19.72 -27.84
CA SER A 343 -9.94 -20.10 -28.08
C SER A 343 -9.49 -21.36 -27.33
N LEU A 344 -10.37 -21.99 -26.54
CA LEU A 344 -10.02 -23.13 -25.69
C LEU A 344 -9.44 -24.29 -26.53
N LYS A 345 -8.22 -24.72 -26.17
CA LYS A 345 -7.48 -25.80 -26.83
C LYS A 345 -7.25 -26.98 -25.89
N SER A 346 -6.89 -26.73 -24.63
CA SER A 346 -6.62 -27.81 -23.68
C SER A 346 -7.12 -27.53 -22.27
N ILE A 347 -7.51 -28.61 -21.60
CA ILE A 347 -7.79 -28.69 -20.16
C ILE A 347 -6.83 -29.73 -19.59
N GLU A 348 -5.87 -29.27 -18.79
CA GLU A 348 -4.77 -30.07 -18.28
C GLU A 348 -5.17 -30.92 -17.05
N SER A 349 -4.24 -31.78 -16.62
CA SER A 349 -4.51 -32.78 -15.58
C SER A 349 -5.07 -32.17 -14.31
N GLY A 350 -6.17 -32.74 -13.80
CA GLY A 350 -6.78 -32.32 -12.53
C GLY A 350 -7.40 -30.91 -12.52
N ALA A 351 -7.49 -30.23 -13.67
CA ALA A 351 -7.96 -28.84 -13.76
C ALA A 351 -9.28 -28.57 -13.01
N PHE A 352 -10.22 -29.52 -13.03
CA PHE A 352 -11.50 -29.47 -12.31
C PHE A 352 -11.67 -30.65 -11.34
N GLU A 353 -10.58 -31.25 -10.85
CA GLU A 353 -10.65 -32.33 -9.86
C GLU A 353 -11.47 -31.86 -8.63
N GLY A 354 -12.43 -32.65 -8.19
CA GLY A 354 -13.23 -32.37 -6.99
C GLY A 354 -14.23 -31.21 -7.12
N CYS A 355 -14.49 -30.71 -8.34
CA CYS A 355 -15.52 -29.70 -8.62
C CYS A 355 -16.93 -30.28 -8.47
N ASN A 356 -17.36 -30.47 -7.23
CA ASN A 356 -18.56 -31.22 -6.86
C ASN A 356 -19.89 -30.49 -7.10
N ARG A 357 -19.87 -29.32 -7.75
CA ARG A 357 -21.08 -28.57 -8.14
C ARG A 357 -21.31 -28.54 -9.65
N ILE A 358 -20.37 -29.03 -10.46
CA ILE A 358 -20.54 -29.16 -11.90
C ILE A 358 -21.47 -30.35 -12.18
N THR A 359 -22.63 -30.10 -12.78
CA THR A 359 -23.62 -31.14 -13.10
C THR A 359 -23.57 -31.60 -14.54
N SER A 360 -23.04 -30.77 -15.43
CA SER A 360 -22.83 -31.10 -16.84
C SER A 360 -21.58 -30.46 -17.39
N VAL A 361 -20.95 -31.14 -18.35
CA VAL A 361 -19.80 -30.67 -19.12
C VAL A 361 -20.19 -30.67 -20.60
N SER A 362 -19.90 -29.59 -21.32
CA SER A 362 -20.07 -29.49 -22.76
C SER A 362 -18.89 -28.73 -23.35
N LEU A 363 -17.97 -29.45 -24.00
CA LEU A 363 -16.74 -28.90 -24.57
C LEU A 363 -16.80 -28.88 -26.09
N PRO A 364 -16.15 -27.91 -26.76
CA PRO A 364 -15.94 -27.94 -28.21
C PRO A 364 -15.17 -29.19 -28.65
N SER A 365 -15.41 -29.67 -29.88
CA SER A 365 -14.89 -30.96 -30.36
C SER A 365 -13.36 -31.06 -30.39
N ARG A 366 -12.65 -29.94 -30.57
CA ARG A 366 -11.18 -29.91 -30.67
C ARG A 366 -10.45 -29.67 -29.35
N VAL A 367 -11.15 -29.66 -28.21
CA VAL A 367 -10.51 -29.49 -26.91
C VAL A 367 -9.86 -30.80 -26.46
N GLU A 368 -8.55 -30.76 -26.24
CA GLU A 368 -7.81 -31.84 -25.58
C GLU A 368 -8.05 -31.78 -24.07
N VAL A 369 -8.28 -32.92 -23.43
CA VAL A 369 -8.68 -33.06 -22.04
C VAL A 369 -7.79 -34.13 -21.43
N GLU A 370 -6.90 -33.69 -20.55
CA GLU A 370 -5.91 -34.55 -19.93
C GLU A 370 -6.49 -35.42 -18.81
N MET A 371 -5.71 -36.41 -18.40
CA MET A 371 -6.09 -37.35 -17.35
C MET A 371 -6.54 -36.63 -16.07
N PHE A 372 -7.55 -37.18 -15.41
CA PHE A 372 -8.09 -36.66 -14.15
C PHE A 372 -8.66 -35.23 -14.20
N ALA A 373 -8.80 -34.61 -15.37
CA ALA A 373 -9.34 -33.25 -15.50
C ALA A 373 -10.67 -33.04 -14.75
N PHE A 374 -11.54 -34.06 -14.68
CA PHE A 374 -12.81 -34.03 -13.95
C PHE A 374 -12.89 -35.10 -12.86
N LYS A 375 -11.74 -35.53 -12.33
CA LYS A 375 -11.67 -36.58 -11.32
C LYS A 375 -12.52 -36.20 -10.10
N ASN A 376 -13.25 -37.18 -9.57
CA ASN A 376 -14.08 -37.01 -8.38
C ASN A 376 -15.16 -35.90 -8.47
N CYS A 377 -15.59 -35.46 -9.65
CA CYS A 377 -16.75 -34.57 -9.79
C CYS A 377 -18.06 -35.30 -9.45
N LYS A 378 -18.44 -35.33 -8.17
CA LYS A 378 -19.53 -36.18 -7.65
C LYS A 378 -20.94 -35.75 -8.10
N ALA A 379 -21.12 -34.54 -8.60
CA ALA A 379 -22.41 -34.07 -9.12
C ALA A 379 -22.56 -34.22 -10.64
N LEU A 380 -21.51 -34.64 -11.35
CA LEU A 380 -21.49 -34.68 -12.81
C LEU A 380 -22.39 -35.81 -13.33
N LYS A 381 -23.34 -35.45 -14.19
CA LYS A 381 -24.37 -36.37 -14.72
C LYS A 381 -24.46 -36.41 -16.25
N LYS A 382 -23.94 -35.40 -16.95
CA LYS A 382 -24.01 -35.29 -18.42
C LYS A 382 -22.69 -34.75 -18.97
N VAL A 383 -22.20 -35.35 -20.04
CA VAL A 383 -20.93 -34.98 -20.67
C VAL A 383 -21.10 -34.92 -22.19
N VAL A 384 -20.64 -33.85 -22.81
CA VAL A 384 -20.49 -33.71 -24.26
C VAL A 384 -19.04 -33.31 -24.55
N ILE A 385 -18.30 -34.15 -25.27
CA ILE A 385 -16.87 -33.96 -25.58
C ILE A 385 -16.57 -34.38 -27.03
N GLY A 386 -15.36 -34.12 -27.51
CA GLY A 386 -14.99 -34.42 -28.89
C GLY A 386 -15.03 -35.92 -29.24
N SER A 387 -15.44 -36.21 -30.48
CA SER A 387 -15.54 -37.59 -30.99
C SER A 387 -14.24 -38.40 -31.00
N GLN A 388 -13.07 -37.79 -30.83
CA GLN A 388 -11.79 -38.48 -30.65
C GLN A 388 -11.79 -39.43 -29.43
N TYR A 389 -12.56 -39.14 -28.38
CA TYR A 389 -12.61 -39.99 -27.19
C TYR A 389 -13.46 -41.25 -27.36
N LYS A 390 -14.12 -41.45 -28.52
CA LYS A 390 -14.82 -42.71 -28.83
C LYS A 390 -13.86 -43.90 -28.92
N THR A 391 -12.64 -43.66 -29.39
CA THR A 391 -11.61 -44.71 -29.58
C THR A 391 -10.54 -44.69 -28.49
N ARG A 392 -10.49 -43.64 -27.66
CA ARG A 392 -9.54 -43.46 -26.54
C ARG A 392 -10.20 -43.75 -25.19
N THR A 393 -10.69 -44.99 -25.02
CA THR A 393 -11.48 -45.38 -23.85
C THR A 393 -10.71 -45.30 -22.53
N ASP A 394 -9.42 -45.60 -22.53
CA ASP A 394 -8.58 -45.53 -21.32
C ASP A 394 -8.41 -44.08 -20.84
N GLU A 395 -8.15 -43.16 -21.77
CA GLU A 395 -8.12 -41.71 -21.49
C GLU A 395 -9.47 -41.24 -20.96
N LEU A 396 -10.58 -41.63 -21.61
CA LEU A 396 -11.93 -41.28 -21.18
C LEU A 396 -12.21 -41.72 -19.73
N GLN A 397 -11.76 -42.93 -19.37
CA GLN A 397 -11.88 -43.44 -18.02
C GLN A 397 -11.06 -42.61 -17.02
N MET A 398 -9.84 -42.22 -17.38
CA MET A 398 -8.97 -41.42 -16.52
C MET A 398 -9.48 -39.98 -16.35
N ILE A 399 -10.01 -39.35 -17.40
CA ILE A 399 -10.55 -37.98 -17.36
C ILE A 399 -11.63 -37.85 -16.28
N PHE A 400 -12.55 -38.82 -16.21
CA PHE A 400 -13.72 -38.82 -15.31
C PHE A 400 -13.57 -39.80 -14.14
N TYR A 401 -12.34 -40.17 -13.77
CA TYR A 401 -12.11 -41.13 -12.70
C TYR A 401 -12.84 -40.75 -11.41
N GLY A 402 -13.63 -41.66 -10.84
CA GLY A 402 -14.38 -41.42 -9.60
C GLY A 402 -15.63 -40.53 -9.76
N CYS A 403 -16.04 -40.18 -10.98
CA CYS A 403 -17.37 -39.63 -11.25
C CYS A 403 -18.46 -40.70 -11.08
N PRO A 404 -19.72 -40.32 -10.73
CA PRO A 404 -20.77 -41.30 -10.39
C PRO A 404 -21.12 -42.30 -11.50
N PHE A 405 -20.97 -41.90 -12.76
CA PHE A 405 -21.26 -42.73 -13.93
C PHE A 405 -20.06 -43.52 -14.44
N MET A 406 -18.86 -43.27 -13.91
CA MET A 406 -17.63 -43.86 -14.42
C MET A 406 -17.26 -45.13 -13.63
N PRO A 407 -17.31 -46.32 -14.23
CA PRO A 407 -16.97 -47.57 -13.53
C PRO A 407 -15.46 -47.71 -13.29
N GLN A 408 -15.08 -48.57 -12.34
CA GLN A 408 -13.67 -48.89 -12.07
C GLN A 408 -12.97 -49.59 -13.24
N ARG A 409 -13.72 -50.31 -14.07
CA ARG A 409 -13.26 -50.87 -15.35
C ARG A 409 -14.32 -50.60 -16.40
N MET A 410 -13.97 -49.88 -17.46
CA MET A 410 -14.90 -49.50 -18.51
C MET A 410 -14.95 -50.59 -19.59
N THR A 411 -16.12 -51.20 -19.78
CA THR A 411 -16.37 -52.16 -20.88
C THR A 411 -17.20 -51.53 -22.00
N THR A 412 -18.02 -50.53 -21.68
CA THR A 412 -18.80 -49.72 -22.62
C THR A 412 -18.81 -48.26 -22.17
N ILE A 413 -19.01 -47.35 -23.12
CA ILE A 413 -19.11 -45.91 -22.82
C ILE A 413 -20.45 -45.63 -22.12
N PRO A 414 -20.47 -44.96 -20.95
CA PRO A 414 -21.70 -44.59 -20.27
C PRO A 414 -22.62 -43.73 -21.15
N ALA A 415 -23.92 -44.02 -21.14
CA ALA A 415 -24.91 -43.34 -21.99
C ALA A 415 -25.03 -41.82 -21.77
N CYS A 416 -24.56 -41.32 -20.61
CA CYS A 416 -24.52 -39.90 -20.31
C CYS A 416 -23.36 -39.14 -20.99
N ILE A 417 -22.43 -39.84 -21.62
CA ILE A 417 -21.34 -39.28 -22.42
C ILE A 417 -21.76 -39.31 -23.88
N THR A 418 -21.94 -38.13 -24.47
CA THR A 418 -22.18 -37.97 -25.90
C THR A 418 -21.03 -37.23 -26.56
N PHE A 419 -20.97 -37.31 -27.89
CA PHE A 419 -19.84 -36.81 -28.67
C PHE A 419 -20.29 -35.82 -29.74
N ASN A 420 -19.48 -34.76 -29.95
CA ASN A 420 -19.69 -33.76 -30.99
C ASN A 420 -18.57 -33.73 -32.05
#